data_AF-A0A9E5FDK5-F1
#
_entry.id   AF-A0A9E5FDK5-F1
#
_cell.length_a   1.000
_cell.length_b   1.000
_cell.length_c   1.000
_cell.angle_alpha   90.00
_cell.angle_beta   90.00
_cell.angle_gamma   90.00
#
_symmetry.space_group_name_H-M   'P 1'
#
loop_
_entity.id
_entity.type
_entity.pdbx_description
1 polymer ?
#
loop_
_entity_poly.entity_id
_entity_poly.type
_entity_poly.pdbx_seq_one_letter_code
_entity_poly.pdbx_strand_id
1 'polypeptide(L)'
;MGMTWTVMHRGKIDAASVIAGLQDAWQLRLVDGLPAFPNESVPEEFQEIRLALNGCMVTLIAGESGLKLVTWSSIDPMFKQAVDRLAQGLASAGHGSVAAPSE
;
A
#
# COMPACT_ATOMS: atom_id res chain seq x y z
N MET A 1 8.95 9.78 -12.85
CA MET A 1 9.66 8.72 -12.11
C MET A 1 8.68 8.14 -11.09
N GLY A 2 8.93 6.94 -10.56
CA GLY A 2 8.11 6.41 -9.47
C GLY A 2 8.27 7.26 -8.20
N MET A 3 7.39 7.10 -7.22
CA MET A 3 7.56 7.67 -5.88
C MET A 3 7.43 6.58 -4.83
N THR A 4 8.09 6.81 -3.71
CA THR A 4 8.08 5.92 -2.55
C THR A 4 7.57 6.65 -1.32
N TRP A 5 6.59 6.04 -0.64
CA TRP A 5 6.19 6.42 0.71
C TRP A 5 6.77 5.41 1.69
N THR A 6 7.21 5.88 2.84
CA THR A 6 7.62 5.01 3.95
C THR A 6 6.67 5.19 5.11
N VAL A 7 6.04 4.10 5.52
CA VAL A 7 5.12 4.01 6.66
C VAL A 7 5.85 3.29 7.79
N MET A 8 6.24 4.04 8.82
CA MET A 8 6.80 3.48 10.04
C MET A 8 5.65 3.06 10.95
N HIS A 9 5.71 1.85 11.52
CA HIS A 9 4.69 1.35 12.45
C HIS A 9 5.33 0.59 13.60
N ARG A 10 4.59 0.41 14.70
CA ARG A 10 5.08 -0.24 15.94
C ARG A 10 4.41 -1.57 16.25
N GLY A 11 3.32 -1.90 15.54
CA GLY A 11 2.55 -3.13 15.73
C GLY A 11 2.24 -3.82 14.40
N LYS A 12 1.49 -4.92 14.46
CA LYS A 12 0.95 -5.57 13.25
C LYS A 12 0.00 -4.62 12.52
N ILE A 13 0.03 -4.65 11.19
CA ILE A 13 -0.92 -3.92 10.35
C ILE A 13 -1.80 -4.94 9.64
N ASP A 14 -3.10 -4.86 9.87
CA ASP A 14 -4.08 -5.55 9.03
C ASP A 14 -4.28 -4.75 7.73
N ALA A 15 -3.40 -5.00 6.76
CA ALA A 15 -3.43 -4.32 5.48
C ALA A 15 -4.73 -4.60 4.71
N ALA A 16 -5.32 -5.80 4.85
CA ALA A 16 -6.58 -6.14 4.21
C ALA A 16 -7.70 -5.22 4.68
N SER A 17 -7.87 -5.08 6.01
CA SER A 17 -8.91 -4.23 6.58
C SER A 17 -8.72 -2.76 6.21
N VAL A 18 -7.47 -2.27 6.17
CA VAL A 18 -7.20 -0.90 5.71
C VAL A 18 -7.60 -0.72 4.25
N ILE A 19 -7.16 -1.61 3.35
CA ILE A 19 -7.45 -1.51 1.92
C ILE A 19 -8.97 -1.60 1.66
N ALA A 20 -9.66 -2.53 2.32
CA ALA A 20 -11.11 -2.69 2.21
C ALA A 20 -11.90 -1.50 2.78
N GLY A 21 -11.34 -0.80 3.78
CA GLY A 21 -11.95 0.39 4.38
C GLY A 21 -11.73 1.68 3.58
N LEU A 22 -10.85 1.68 2.58
CA LEU A 22 -10.67 2.84 1.71
C LEU A 22 -11.85 2.95 0.74
N GLN A 23 -12.27 4.19 0.48
CA GLN A 23 -13.33 4.47 -0.52
C GLN A 23 -12.84 4.31 -1.96
N ASP A 24 -11.52 4.20 -2.15
CA ASP A 24 -10.90 3.96 -3.44
C ASP A 24 -11.02 2.48 -3.81
N ALA A 25 -11.42 2.19 -5.05
CA ALA A 25 -11.59 0.84 -5.57
C ALA A 25 -10.25 0.15 -5.88
N TRP A 26 -9.38 0.05 -4.87
CA TRP A 26 -8.11 -0.68 -4.95
C TRP A 26 -8.37 -2.15 -5.24
N GLN A 27 -7.67 -2.68 -6.24
CA GLN A 27 -7.77 -4.09 -6.62
C GLN A 27 -6.47 -4.81 -6.27
N LEU A 28 -6.59 -5.90 -5.51
CA LEU A 28 -5.48 -6.80 -5.26
C LEU A 28 -5.07 -7.49 -6.57
N ARG A 29 -3.77 -7.47 -6.87
CA ARG A 29 -3.21 -8.07 -8.10
C ARG A 29 -2.21 -9.16 -7.81
N LEU A 30 -1.32 -8.92 -6.85
CA LEU A 30 -0.31 -9.88 -6.43
C LEU A 30 -0.18 -9.89 -4.91
N VAL A 31 0.08 -11.06 -4.35
CA VAL A 31 0.58 -11.28 -3.00
C VAL A 31 1.80 -12.18 -3.11
N ASP A 32 2.94 -11.72 -2.60
CA ASP A 32 4.21 -12.46 -2.58
C ASP A 32 4.62 -13.04 -3.94
N GLY A 33 4.39 -12.26 -5.00
CA GLY A 33 4.72 -12.62 -6.38
C GLY A 33 3.71 -13.55 -7.07
N LEU A 34 2.64 -13.96 -6.38
CA LEU A 34 1.58 -14.80 -6.93
C LEU A 34 0.34 -13.97 -7.30
N PRO A 35 -0.35 -14.28 -8.43
CA PRO A 35 -1.65 -13.71 -8.74
C PRO A 35 -2.64 -13.91 -7.60
N ALA A 36 -3.25 -12.82 -7.19
CA ALA A 36 -4.25 -12.83 -6.14
C ALA A 36 -5.65 -12.64 -6.73
N PHE A 37 -6.66 -13.22 -6.08
CA PHE A 37 -8.04 -12.93 -6.45
C PHE A 37 -8.45 -11.52 -5.98
N PRO A 38 -9.37 -10.82 -6.67
CA PRO A 38 -9.77 -9.46 -6.30
C PRO A 38 -10.29 -9.30 -4.86
N ASN A 39 -10.88 -10.37 -4.31
CA ASN A 39 -11.48 -10.39 -2.97
C ASN A 39 -10.69 -11.29 -2.00
N GLU A 40 -9.48 -11.70 -2.37
CA GLU A 40 -8.64 -12.50 -1.49
C GLU A 40 -8.20 -11.68 -0.29
N SER A 41 -8.24 -12.29 0.89
CA SER A 41 -7.70 -11.68 2.11
C SER A 41 -6.18 -11.60 2.01
N VAL A 42 -5.63 -10.43 2.31
CA VAL A 42 -4.19 -10.29 2.47
C VAL A 42 -3.74 -11.11 3.70
N PRO A 43 -2.71 -11.96 3.59
CA PRO A 43 -2.19 -12.69 4.74
C PRO A 43 -1.61 -11.73 5.78
N GLU A 44 -1.67 -12.11 7.07
CA GLU A 44 -1.09 -11.30 8.16
C GLU A 44 0.41 -11.05 7.97
N GLU A 45 1.10 -12.06 7.43
CA GLU A 45 2.51 -12.01 7.09
C GLU A 45 2.62 -12.02 5.56
N PHE A 46 3.01 -10.88 5.00
CA PHE A 46 3.33 -10.73 3.58
C PHE A 46 4.71 -10.07 3.45
N GLN A 47 5.37 -10.31 2.34
CA GLN A 47 6.58 -9.59 1.93
C GLN A 47 6.25 -8.50 0.92
N GLU A 48 5.38 -8.83 -0.05
CA GLU A 48 4.95 -7.90 -1.10
C GLU A 48 3.46 -8.02 -1.39
N ILE A 49 2.78 -6.88 -1.53
CA ILE A 49 1.43 -6.80 -2.09
C ILE A 49 1.42 -5.81 -3.24
N ARG A 50 0.77 -6.16 -4.35
CA ARG A 50 0.56 -5.24 -5.46
C ARG A 50 -0.90 -4.89 -5.62
N LEU A 51 -1.19 -3.59 -5.60
CA LEU A 51 -2.52 -3.03 -5.75
C LEU A 51 -2.61 -2.21 -7.04
N ALA A 52 -3.78 -2.27 -7.67
CA ALA A 52 -4.11 -1.47 -8.84
C ALA A 52 -5.22 -0.46 -8.51
N LEU A 53 -5.12 0.75 -9.04
CA LEU A 53 -6.20 1.75 -9.05
C LEU A 53 -6.15 2.54 -10.35
N ASN A 54 -7.27 2.58 -11.08
CA ASN A 54 -7.42 3.35 -12.33
C ASN A 54 -6.28 3.14 -13.35
N GLY A 55 -5.79 1.90 -13.48
CA GLY A 55 -4.69 1.55 -14.39
C GLY A 55 -3.29 1.90 -13.89
N CYS A 56 -3.17 2.50 -12.71
CA CYS A 56 -1.91 2.71 -12.00
C CYS A 56 -1.66 1.61 -10.97
N MET A 57 -0.40 1.44 -10.58
CA MET A 57 0.05 0.35 -9.70
C MET A 57 0.87 0.89 -8.53
N VAL A 58 0.61 0.35 -7.34
CA VAL A 58 1.43 0.55 -6.14
C VAL A 58 1.79 -0.80 -5.54
N THR A 59 3.04 -0.95 -5.11
CA THR A 59 3.54 -2.12 -4.41
C THR A 59 3.79 -1.76 -2.95
N LEU A 60 3.17 -2.48 -2.03
CA LEU A 60 3.49 -2.47 -0.61
C LEU A 60 4.59 -3.50 -0.38
N ILE A 61 5.68 -3.10 0.26
CA ILE A 61 6.80 -3.95 0.61
C ILE A 61 6.97 -3.91 2.11
N ALA A 62 6.82 -5.06 2.77
CA ALA A 62 7.12 -5.21 4.18
C ALA A 62 8.64 -5.25 4.41
N GLY A 63 9.10 -4.56 5.44
CA GLY A 63 10.48 -4.60 5.88
C GLY A 63 10.58 -4.38 7.39
N GLU A 64 11.77 -4.60 7.93
CA GLU A 64 12.01 -4.55 9.39
C GLU A 64 11.65 -3.19 10.02
N SER A 65 11.78 -2.10 9.27
CA SER A 65 11.52 -0.73 9.75
C SER A 65 10.15 -0.19 9.39
N GLY A 66 9.31 -0.97 8.70
CA GLY A 66 7.97 -0.57 8.30
C GLY A 66 7.58 -1.01 6.88
N LEU A 67 6.54 -0.37 6.34
CA LEU A 67 6.03 -0.61 4.99
C LEU A 67 6.53 0.45 4.02
N LYS A 68 6.96 0.03 2.83
CA LYS A 68 7.22 0.93 1.71
C LYS A 68 6.12 0.81 0.68
N LEU A 69 5.61 1.93 0.18
CA LEU A 69 4.67 1.95 -0.95
C LEU A 69 5.40 2.52 -2.14
N VAL A 70 5.60 1.72 -3.19
CA VAL A 70 6.35 2.08 -4.39
C VAL A 70 5.42 2.14 -5.58
N THR A 71 5.38 3.28 -6.27
CA THR A 71 4.64 3.42 -7.53
C THR A 71 5.57 3.22 -8.74
N TRP A 72 5.03 2.64 -9.81
CA TRP A 72 5.82 2.23 -10.97
C TRP A 72 5.58 3.09 -12.22
N SER A 73 4.67 4.05 -12.14
CA SER A 73 4.23 4.88 -13.27
C SER A 73 4.38 6.37 -12.97
N SER A 74 4.21 7.20 -14.00
CA SER A 74 3.95 8.63 -13.79
C SER A 74 2.72 8.76 -12.90
N ILE A 75 2.88 9.46 -11.78
CA ILE A 75 1.80 9.68 -10.83
C ILE A 75 1.02 10.92 -11.26
N ASP A 76 -0.26 10.76 -11.53
CA ASP A 76 -1.17 11.90 -11.59
C ASP A 76 -1.58 12.35 -10.17
N PRO A 77 -2.06 13.59 -9.99
CA PRO A 77 -2.44 14.10 -8.67
C PRO A 77 -3.51 13.28 -7.94
N MET A 78 -4.46 12.66 -8.65
CA MET A 78 -5.51 11.85 -8.03
C MET A 78 -4.94 10.52 -7.53
N PHE A 79 -4.11 9.86 -8.33
CA PHE A 79 -3.42 8.64 -7.89
C PHE A 79 -2.49 8.93 -6.70
N LYS A 80 -1.78 10.07 -6.72
CA LYS A 80 -0.97 10.50 -5.57
C LYS A 80 -1.80 10.60 -4.30
N GLN A 81 -2.94 11.29 -4.35
CA GLN A 81 -3.83 11.47 -3.20
C GLN A 81 -4.39 10.14 -2.69
N ALA A 82 -4.68 9.20 -3.59
CA ALA A 82 -5.10 7.86 -3.21
C ALA A 82 -3.99 7.11 -2.47
N VAL A 83 -2.74 7.18 -2.95
CA VAL A 83 -1.58 6.57 -2.27
C VAL A 83 -1.29 7.27 -0.93
N ASP A 84 -1.41 8.60 -0.86
CA ASP A 84 -1.28 9.36 0.40
C ASP A 84 -2.31 8.86 1.45
N ARG A 85 -3.58 8.67 1.04
CA ARG A 85 -4.64 8.13 1.91
C ARG A 85 -4.36 6.70 2.34
N LEU A 86 -3.89 5.85 1.42
CA LEU A 86 -3.49 4.48 1.73
C LEU A 86 -2.34 4.45 2.75
N ALA A 87 -1.28 5.23 2.52
CA ALA A 87 -0.15 5.35 3.45
C ALA A 87 -0.61 5.81 4.84
N GLN A 88 -1.49 6.81 4.91
CA GLN A 88 -2.03 7.30 6.16
C GLN A 88 -2.93 6.27 6.87
N GLY A 89 -3.74 5.52 6.13
CA GLY A 89 -4.55 4.43 6.66
C GLY A 89 -3.70 3.34 7.30
N LEU A 90 -2.65 2.91 6.59
CA LEU A 90 -1.67 1.92 7.09
C LEU A 90 -0.93 2.44 8.34
N ALA A 91 -0.48 3.70 8.31
CA ALA A 91 0.16 4.33 9.48
C ALA A 91 -0.78 4.36 10.68
N SER A 92 -2.04 4.73 10.48
CA SER A 92 -3.03 4.84 11.57
C SER A 92 -3.33 3.46 12.16
N ALA A 93 -3.51 2.43 11.33
CA ALA A 93 -3.73 1.06 11.78
C ALA A 93 -2.50 0.48 12.53
N GLY A 94 -1.30 0.88 12.13
CA GLY A 94 -0.05 0.46 12.77
C GLY A 94 0.43 1.32 13.95
N HIS A 95 -0.37 2.30 14.40
CA HIS A 95 0.01 3.31 15.40
C HIS A 95 1.34 4.02 15.06
N GLY A 96 1.45 4.40 13.80
CA GLY A 96 2.67 4.81 13.13
C GLY A 96 2.61 6.22 12.52
N SER A 97 3.52 6.48 11.59
CA SER A 97 3.59 7.74 10.85
C SER A 97 4.10 7.53 9.43
N VAL A 98 3.74 8.45 8.54
CA VAL A 98 4.18 8.47 7.14
C VAL A 98 5.33 9.47 7.00
N ALA A 99 6.47 9.03 6.44
CA ALA A 99 7.55 9.93 6.05
C ALA A 99 7.20 10.69 4.77
N ALA A 100 7.86 11.84 4.54
CA ALA A 100 7.70 12.58 3.29
C ALA A 100 8.03 11.67 2.08
N PRO A 101 7.21 11.68 1.01
CA PRO A 101 7.47 10.86 -0.16
C PRO A 101 8.80 11.25 -0.83
N SER A 102 9.54 10.27 -1.32
CA SER A 102 10.75 10.46 -2.11
C SER A 102 10.57 9.93 -3.53
N GLU A 103 11.28 10.51 -4.51
CA GLU A 103 11.38 9.95 -5.87
C GLU A 103 12.38 8.78 -5.93
#